data_AF-A0A661V5L7-F1
#
_entry.id   AF-A0A661V5L7-F1
#
_cell.length_a   1.000
_cell.length_b   1.000
_cell.length_c   1.000
_cell.angle_alpha   90.00
_cell.angle_beta   90.00
_cell.angle_gamma   90.00
#
_symmetry.space_group_name_H-M   'P 1'
#
loop_
_entity.id
_entity.type
_entity.pdbx_description
1 polymer ?
#
loop_
_entity_poly.entity_id
_entity_poly.type
_entity_poly.pdbx_seq_one_letter_code
_entity_poly.pdbx_strand_id
1 'polypeptide(L)'
;MAETFVQGYAVVVGVGADLPVTVDDAAAVADLLRDPARCAYPPEQVHLLTGEQATGEAILATLDALSRSTTAQSTVVVYFSGHGLETPAYYLLPHGYDLADLANTAIPGEVFTARLRSIRAGKLLVLLDCCHAGGQAEAKGLPGVKSPLPPSVTDELRRGSGRVVIASSRKDE
;
A
#
# COMPACT_ATOMS: atom_id res chain seq x y z
N MET A 1 19.02 -26.57 -2.80
CA MET A 1 18.08 -25.60 -3.40
C MET A 1 17.41 -24.89 -2.25
N ALA A 2 17.38 -23.56 -2.25
CA ALA A 2 16.61 -22.82 -1.25
C ALA A 2 15.12 -23.17 -1.45
N GLU A 3 14.42 -23.50 -0.36
CA GLU A 3 12.99 -23.79 -0.42
C GLU A 3 12.21 -22.51 -0.70
N THR A 4 11.44 -22.49 -1.78
CA THR A 4 10.56 -21.36 -2.12
C THR A 4 9.33 -21.38 -1.21
N PHE A 5 8.99 -20.23 -0.64
CA PHE A 5 7.77 -20.07 0.15
C PHE A 5 6.55 -19.81 -0.77
N VAL A 6 6.04 -20.89 -1.37
CA VAL A 6 4.96 -20.83 -2.38
C VAL A 6 3.65 -20.18 -1.91
N GLN A 7 3.45 -20.04 -0.60
CA GLN A 7 2.29 -19.38 -0.01
C GLN A 7 2.47 -17.85 0.16
N GLY A 8 3.61 -17.30 -0.24
CA GLY A 8 3.95 -15.87 -0.11
C GLY A 8 3.51 -15.05 -1.32
N TYR A 9 2.68 -14.04 -1.09
CA TYR A 9 2.21 -13.11 -2.11
C TYR A 9 2.48 -11.67 -1.68
N ALA A 10 2.70 -10.77 -2.64
CA ALA A 10 2.86 -9.37 -2.31
C ALA A 10 2.39 -8.44 -3.41
N VAL A 11 1.96 -7.25 -2.98
CA VAL A 11 1.92 -6.05 -3.81
C VAL A 11 2.78 -4.99 -3.14
N VAL A 12 3.70 -4.42 -3.90
CA VAL A 12 4.70 -3.47 -3.43
C VAL A 12 4.61 -2.25 -4.33
N VAL A 13 4.26 -1.11 -3.76
CA VAL A 13 3.95 0.10 -4.51
C VAL A 13 4.91 1.21 -4.11
N GLY A 14 5.56 1.83 -5.10
CA GLY A 14 6.36 3.04 -4.95
C GLY A 14 5.89 4.09 -5.94
N VAL A 15 5.15 5.10 -5.48
CA VAL A 15 4.42 6.03 -6.37
C VAL A 15 5.36 6.82 -7.30
N GLY A 16 6.56 7.13 -6.84
CA GLY A 16 7.53 7.96 -7.56
C GLY A 16 7.03 9.39 -7.70
N ALA A 17 7.17 9.94 -8.92
CA ALA A 17 6.85 11.33 -9.25
C ALA A 17 7.67 12.33 -8.41
N ASP A 18 7.01 13.12 -7.57
CA ASP A 18 7.63 14.13 -6.71
C ASP A 18 8.31 13.54 -5.47
N LEU A 19 8.15 12.24 -5.19
CA LEU A 19 8.95 11.46 -4.24
C LEU A 19 9.69 10.29 -4.95
N PRO A 20 10.79 10.56 -5.68
CA PRO A 20 11.55 9.52 -6.37
C PRO A 20 12.04 8.37 -5.46
N VAL A 21 12.37 8.67 -4.21
CA VAL A 21 12.85 7.71 -3.21
C VAL A 21 11.89 6.53 -2.98
N THR A 22 10.58 6.76 -3.14
CA THR A 22 9.54 5.72 -2.95
C THR A 22 9.69 4.56 -3.94
N VAL A 23 10.28 4.82 -5.12
CA VAL A 23 10.59 3.79 -6.12
C VAL A 23 11.71 2.88 -5.64
N ASP A 24 12.76 3.47 -5.09
CA ASP A 24 13.92 2.74 -4.56
C ASP A 24 13.53 1.91 -3.33
N ASP A 25 12.70 2.47 -2.44
CA ASP A 25 12.18 1.76 -1.28
C ASP A 25 11.32 0.55 -1.68
N ALA A 26 10.40 0.75 -2.64
CA ALA A 26 9.56 -0.33 -3.16
C ALA A 26 10.39 -1.42 -3.86
N ALA A 27 11.40 -1.04 -4.65
CA ALA A 27 12.31 -2.00 -5.27
C ALA A 27 13.07 -2.81 -4.20
N ALA A 28 13.62 -2.16 -3.18
CA ALA A 28 14.34 -2.82 -2.09
C ALA A 28 13.45 -3.80 -1.30
N VAL A 29 12.20 -3.43 -1.03
CA VAL A 29 11.21 -4.31 -0.37
C VAL A 29 10.87 -5.51 -1.27
N ALA A 30 10.63 -5.29 -2.57
CA ALA A 30 10.35 -6.38 -3.49
C ALA A 30 11.53 -7.35 -3.62
N ASP A 31 12.76 -6.84 -3.68
CA ASP A 31 13.97 -7.66 -3.73
C ASP A 31 14.15 -8.47 -2.45
N LEU A 32 13.89 -7.87 -1.28
CA LEU A 32 13.90 -8.58 0.01
C LEU A 32 12.91 -9.75 0.03
N LEU A 33 11.70 -9.52 -0.46
CA LEU A 33 10.64 -10.53 -0.49
C LEU A 33 10.99 -11.70 -1.42
N ARG A 34 11.62 -11.41 -2.56
CA ARG A 34 12.02 -12.39 -3.57
C ARG A 34 13.30 -13.15 -3.20
N ASP A 35 14.16 -12.58 -2.36
CA ASP A 35 15.46 -13.16 -1.99
C ASP A 35 15.29 -14.57 -1.38
N PRO A 36 15.82 -15.63 -2.02
CA PRO A 36 15.70 -17.01 -1.54
C PRO A 36 16.40 -17.27 -0.19
N ALA A 37 17.36 -16.43 0.20
CA ALA A 37 18.03 -16.51 1.50
C ALA A 37 17.26 -15.77 2.61
N ARG A 38 16.16 -15.09 2.27
CA ARG A 38 15.33 -14.32 3.21
C ARG A 38 13.88 -14.82 3.20
N CYS A 39 12.98 -14.14 2.48
CA CYS A 39 11.56 -14.45 2.47
C CYS A 39 11.19 -15.53 1.45
N ALA A 40 11.98 -15.66 0.36
CA ALA A 40 11.82 -16.67 -0.68
C ALA A 40 10.41 -16.70 -1.31
N TYR A 41 9.73 -15.55 -1.47
CA TYR A 41 8.46 -15.48 -2.17
C TYR A 41 8.70 -15.76 -3.66
N PRO A 42 7.83 -16.51 -4.35
CA PRO A 42 7.93 -16.70 -5.79
C PRO A 42 7.93 -15.34 -6.50
N PRO A 43 8.90 -15.04 -7.39
CA PRO A 43 8.99 -13.76 -8.08
C PRO A 43 7.70 -13.33 -8.79
N GLU A 44 6.98 -14.29 -9.36
CA GLU A 44 5.70 -14.11 -10.04
C GLU A 44 4.53 -13.76 -9.09
N GLN A 45 4.68 -14.03 -7.79
CA GLN A 45 3.69 -13.68 -6.75
C GLN A 45 4.00 -12.35 -6.06
N VAL A 46 5.09 -11.66 -6.44
CA VAL A 46 5.48 -10.33 -5.94
C VAL A 46 5.24 -9.29 -7.03
N HIS A 47 4.12 -8.58 -6.94
CA HIS A 47 3.74 -7.52 -7.87
C HIS A 47 4.37 -6.19 -7.45
N LEU A 48 5.34 -5.71 -8.22
CA LEU A 48 5.98 -4.40 -8.01
C LEU A 48 5.36 -3.37 -8.97
N LEU A 49 4.78 -2.31 -8.42
CA LEU A 49 4.21 -1.19 -9.17
C LEU A 49 4.98 0.08 -8.81
N THR A 50 5.69 0.66 -9.78
CA THR A 50 6.51 1.87 -9.54
C THR A 50 6.29 2.95 -10.58
N GLY A 51 6.42 4.21 -10.17
CA GLY A 51 6.31 5.37 -11.08
C GLY A 51 5.01 5.33 -11.88
N GLU A 52 5.10 5.47 -13.21
CA GLU A 52 3.94 5.47 -14.13
C GLU A 52 3.06 4.20 -14.04
N GLN A 53 3.59 3.09 -13.51
CA GLN A 53 2.82 1.85 -13.31
C GLN A 53 2.03 1.84 -12.00
N ALA A 54 2.35 2.72 -11.05
CA ALA A 54 1.70 2.81 -9.74
C ALA A 54 0.39 3.63 -9.81
N THR A 55 -0.45 3.38 -10.82
CA THR A 55 -1.75 4.04 -10.98
C THR A 55 -2.79 3.51 -10.01
N GLY A 56 -3.83 4.31 -9.72
CA GLY A 56 -4.92 3.90 -8.84
C GLY A 56 -5.61 2.61 -9.31
N GLU A 57 -5.85 2.52 -10.62
CA GLU A 57 -6.42 1.34 -11.27
C GLU A 57 -5.53 0.11 -11.11
N ALA A 58 -4.23 0.22 -11.39
CA ALA A 58 -3.30 -0.90 -11.31
C ALA A 58 -3.17 -1.44 -9.88
N ILE A 59 -3.12 -0.54 -8.88
CA ILE A 59 -3.06 -0.91 -7.46
C ILE A 59 -4.33 -1.67 -7.07
N LEU A 60 -5.51 -1.12 -7.36
CA LEU A 60 -6.79 -1.75 -7.01
C LEU A 60 -6.98 -3.10 -7.73
N ALA A 61 -6.66 -3.17 -9.03
CA ALA A 61 -6.73 -4.40 -9.80
C ALA A 61 -5.81 -5.50 -9.25
N THR A 62 -4.62 -5.11 -8.76
CA THR A 62 -3.66 -6.05 -8.14
C THR A 62 -4.19 -6.56 -6.80
N LEU A 63 -4.78 -5.71 -5.97
CA LEU A 63 -5.43 -6.14 -4.72
C LEU A 63 -6.61 -7.09 -5.00
N ASP A 64 -7.40 -6.80 -6.03
CA ASP A 64 -8.49 -7.68 -6.47
C ASP A 64 -7.94 -9.03 -6.98
N ALA A 65 -6.80 -9.04 -7.67
CA ALA A 65 -6.13 -10.29 -8.06
C ALA A 65 -5.71 -11.12 -6.85
N LEU A 66 -5.12 -10.50 -5.82
CA LEU A 66 -4.78 -11.17 -4.57
C LEU A 66 -6.00 -11.78 -3.87
N SER A 67 -7.16 -11.14 -3.93
CA SER A 67 -8.40 -11.71 -3.38
C SER A 67 -8.83 -13.02 -4.04
N ARG A 68 -8.42 -13.23 -5.31
CA ARG A 68 -8.75 -14.42 -6.11
C ARG A 68 -7.67 -15.50 -6.01
N SER A 69 -6.40 -15.13 -5.89
CA SER A 69 -5.26 -16.06 -5.87
C SER A 69 -4.91 -16.59 -4.48
N THR A 70 -5.31 -15.90 -3.40
CA THR A 70 -4.93 -16.27 -2.03
C THR A 70 -5.96 -17.16 -1.33
N THR A 71 -5.48 -17.94 -0.36
CA THR A 71 -6.29 -18.81 0.51
C THR A 71 -5.92 -18.58 1.98
N ALA A 72 -6.60 -19.25 2.92
CA ALA A 72 -6.30 -19.13 4.35
C ALA A 72 -4.85 -19.57 4.72
N GLN A 73 -4.18 -20.32 3.85
CA GLN A 73 -2.78 -20.73 4.01
C GLN A 73 -1.78 -19.67 3.53
N SER A 74 -2.24 -18.69 2.75
CA SER A 74 -1.38 -17.66 2.17
C SER A 74 -0.95 -16.61 3.19
N THR A 75 0.24 -16.05 2.96
CA THR A 75 0.76 -14.87 3.65
C THR A 75 0.95 -13.75 2.64
N VAL A 76 0.28 -12.62 2.86
CA VAL A 76 0.32 -11.47 1.94
C VAL A 76 1.04 -10.29 2.60
N VAL A 77 1.93 -9.65 1.84
CA VAL A 77 2.50 -8.33 2.17
C VAL A 77 1.94 -7.28 1.20
N VAL A 78 1.37 -6.22 1.74
CA VAL A 78 0.98 -5.02 0.98
C VAL A 78 1.88 -3.90 1.45
N TYR A 79 2.75 -3.40 0.58
CA TYR A 79 3.59 -2.24 0.87
C TYR A 79 3.19 -1.08 -0.04
N PHE A 80 3.02 0.10 0.53
CA PHE A 80 2.75 1.33 -0.21
C PHE A 80 3.66 2.43 0.28
N SER A 81 4.45 3.01 -0.61
CA SER A 81 5.29 4.18 -0.37
C SER A 81 4.88 5.32 -1.31
N GLY A 82 4.52 6.45 -0.72
CA GLY A 82 3.97 7.59 -1.46
C GLY A 82 3.18 8.55 -0.59
N HIS A 83 2.37 9.39 -1.22
CA HIS A 83 1.57 10.38 -0.50
C HIS A 83 0.21 9.82 -0.05
N GLY A 84 -0.24 10.29 1.12
CA GLY A 84 -1.63 10.24 1.55
C GLY A 84 -2.18 11.65 1.68
N LEU A 85 -3.49 11.82 1.76
CA LEU A 85 -4.14 13.11 2.03
C LEU A 85 -5.44 12.90 2.80
N GLU A 86 -5.71 13.73 3.82
CA GLU A 86 -6.97 13.70 4.58
C GLU A 86 -7.73 15.02 4.33
N THR A 87 -8.79 14.99 3.50
CA THR A 87 -9.68 16.14 3.26
C THR A 87 -11.00 15.75 2.58
N PRO A 88 -12.18 15.79 3.24
CA PRO A 88 -12.42 15.44 4.66
C PRO A 88 -12.24 13.94 4.94
N ALA A 89 -12.05 13.12 3.91
CA ALA A 89 -11.76 11.68 4.01
C ALA A 89 -10.29 11.40 3.67
N TYR A 90 -9.80 10.22 4.04
CA TYR A 90 -8.44 9.79 3.72
C TYR A 90 -8.34 9.23 2.30
N TYR A 91 -7.26 9.59 1.60
CA TYR A 91 -6.90 9.10 0.27
C TYR A 91 -5.43 8.67 0.24
N LEU A 92 -5.13 7.60 -0.50
CA LEU A 92 -3.80 7.32 -1.02
C LEU A 92 -3.66 7.98 -2.39
N LEU A 93 -2.54 8.64 -2.65
CA LEU A 93 -2.29 9.35 -3.89
C LEU A 93 -1.38 8.49 -4.79
N PRO A 94 -1.93 7.81 -5.81
CA PRO A 94 -1.16 7.03 -6.77
C PRO A 94 -0.47 7.94 -7.79
N HIS A 95 0.30 7.35 -8.69
CA HIS A 95 0.88 8.10 -9.80
C HIS A 95 -0.22 8.72 -10.68
N GLY A 96 -0.04 9.98 -11.06
CA GLY A 96 -1.00 10.72 -11.88
C GLY A 96 -2.20 11.29 -11.12
N TYR A 97 -2.13 11.39 -9.79
CA TYR A 97 -3.18 12.03 -9.00
C TYR A 97 -3.36 13.52 -9.36
N ASP A 98 -4.59 14.01 -9.25
CA ASP A 98 -4.93 15.42 -9.39
C ASP A 98 -5.63 15.91 -8.11
N LEU A 99 -5.08 16.94 -7.47
CA LEU A 99 -5.65 17.55 -6.27
C LEU A 99 -7.00 18.23 -6.54
N ALA A 100 -7.27 18.64 -7.79
CA ALA A 100 -8.56 19.20 -8.19
C ALA A 100 -9.62 18.12 -8.45
N ASP A 101 -9.22 16.85 -8.65
CA ASP A 101 -10.11 15.73 -8.94
C ASP A 101 -9.71 14.45 -8.18
N LEU A 102 -9.60 14.56 -6.85
CA LEU A 102 -9.25 13.43 -5.98
C LEU A 102 -10.25 12.27 -6.07
N ALA A 103 -11.52 12.56 -6.34
CA ALA A 103 -12.57 11.55 -6.41
C ALA A 103 -12.33 10.51 -7.51
N ASN A 104 -11.73 10.93 -8.64
CA ASN A 104 -11.46 10.05 -9.77
C ASN A 104 -9.99 9.61 -9.87
N THR A 105 -9.07 10.37 -9.30
CA THR A 105 -7.62 10.14 -9.51
C THR A 105 -6.89 9.60 -8.29
N ALA A 106 -7.47 9.70 -7.09
CA ALA A 106 -6.91 9.14 -5.86
C ALA A 106 -7.63 7.85 -5.45
N ILE A 107 -7.04 7.09 -4.51
CA ILE A 107 -7.68 5.89 -3.95
C ILE A 107 -8.29 6.27 -2.59
N PRO A 108 -9.63 6.25 -2.44
CA PRO A 108 -10.25 6.46 -1.13
C PRO A 108 -9.83 5.39 -0.13
N GLY A 109 -9.54 5.78 1.11
CA GLY A 109 -9.10 4.86 2.17
C GLY A 109 -10.12 3.75 2.47
N GLU A 110 -11.42 4.05 2.35
CA GLU A 110 -12.49 3.05 2.47
C GLU A 110 -12.47 2.02 1.33
N VAL A 111 -12.17 2.45 0.11
CA VAL A 111 -12.05 1.57 -1.06
C VAL A 111 -10.85 0.66 -0.86
N PHE A 112 -9.69 1.22 -0.52
CA PHE A 112 -8.47 0.47 -0.22
C PHE A 112 -8.71 -0.57 0.89
N THR A 113 -9.30 -0.14 2.01
CA THR A 113 -9.66 -1.04 3.13
C THR A 113 -10.58 -2.18 2.67
N ALA A 114 -11.62 -1.87 1.88
CA ALA A 114 -12.54 -2.89 1.37
C ALA A 114 -11.83 -3.96 0.51
N ARG A 115 -10.81 -3.57 -0.27
CA ARG A 115 -10.03 -4.52 -1.08
C ARG A 115 -9.07 -5.33 -0.22
N LEU A 116 -8.47 -4.72 0.80
CA LEU A 116 -7.70 -5.49 1.78
C LEU A 116 -8.57 -6.56 2.45
N ARG A 117 -9.84 -6.26 2.79
CA ARG A 117 -10.76 -7.23 3.41
C ARG A 117 -11.11 -8.40 2.50
N SER A 118 -11.15 -8.21 1.19
CA SER A 118 -11.47 -9.29 0.26
C SER A 118 -10.33 -10.29 0.11
N ILE A 119 -9.10 -9.93 0.50
CA ILE A 119 -7.94 -10.83 0.54
C ILE A 119 -8.19 -11.94 1.57
N ARG A 120 -8.15 -13.19 1.09
CA ARG A 120 -8.48 -14.42 1.85
C ARG A 120 -7.32 -14.99 2.65
N ALA A 121 -6.13 -14.37 2.54
CA ALA A 121 -4.93 -14.76 3.24
C ALA A 121 -5.15 -14.86 4.76
N GLY A 122 -4.69 -15.96 5.36
CA GLY A 122 -4.72 -16.14 6.82
C GLY A 122 -3.75 -15.20 7.54
N LYS A 123 -2.75 -14.68 6.81
CA LYS A 123 -1.84 -13.64 7.29
C LYS A 123 -1.76 -12.49 6.29
N LEU A 124 -2.00 -11.28 6.76
CA LEU A 124 -1.87 -10.06 5.95
C LEU A 124 -1.08 -9.01 6.73
N LEU A 125 0.10 -8.66 6.21
CA LEU A 125 0.88 -7.52 6.69
C LEU A 125 0.70 -6.37 5.72
N VAL A 126 0.28 -5.21 6.21
CA VAL A 126 0.18 -3.99 5.44
C VAL A 126 1.15 -2.96 6.01
N LEU A 127 2.02 -2.43 5.17
CA LEU A 127 3.04 -1.44 5.49
C LEU A 127 2.72 -0.18 4.69
N LEU A 128 2.31 0.88 5.37
CA LEU A 128 2.02 2.16 4.74
C LEU A 128 3.12 3.16 5.08
N ASP A 129 3.99 3.36 4.10
CA ASP A 129 5.06 4.35 4.16
C ASP A 129 4.64 5.67 3.52
N CYS A 130 3.69 6.34 4.17
CA CYS A 130 3.06 7.54 3.65
C CYS A 130 3.03 8.65 4.70
N CYS A 131 4.18 9.30 4.90
CA CYS A 131 4.34 10.52 5.70
C CYS A 131 4.59 11.72 4.77
N HIS A 132 4.14 12.93 5.18
CA HIS A 132 4.35 14.22 4.48
C HIS A 132 3.25 14.70 3.51
N ALA A 133 1.98 14.38 3.77
CA ALA A 133 0.86 15.06 3.10
C ALA A 133 0.80 16.58 3.35
N GLY A 134 1.21 17.00 4.56
CA GLY A 134 0.98 18.36 5.05
C GLY A 134 1.75 19.44 4.28
N GLY A 135 3.06 19.22 4.05
CA GLY A 135 3.92 20.25 3.43
C GLY A 135 3.65 20.52 1.96
N GLN A 136 3.17 19.53 1.20
CA GLN A 136 2.82 19.67 -0.23
C GLN A 136 1.43 20.30 -0.41
N ALA A 137 0.47 19.95 0.44
CA ALA A 137 -0.83 20.60 0.47
C ALA A 137 -0.69 22.08 0.88
N GLU A 138 0.09 22.39 1.92
CA GLU A 138 0.37 23.78 2.33
C GLU A 138 1.11 24.58 1.23
N ALA A 139 2.10 23.98 0.55
CA ALA A 139 2.79 24.60 -0.57
C ALA A 139 1.88 24.90 -1.78
N LYS A 140 0.75 24.18 -1.91
CA LYS A 140 -0.28 24.38 -2.95
C LYS A 140 -1.53 25.09 -2.42
N GLY A 141 -1.48 25.69 -1.22
CA GLY A 141 -2.56 26.50 -0.64
C GLY A 141 -3.76 25.70 -0.10
N LEU A 142 -3.63 24.37 0.01
CA LEU A 142 -4.60 23.50 0.67
C LEU A 142 -4.18 23.34 2.15
N PRO A 143 -5.10 23.44 3.12
CA PRO A 143 -4.77 23.13 4.51
C PRO A 143 -4.36 21.66 4.62
N GLY A 144 -3.05 21.42 4.66
CA GLY A 144 -2.45 20.09 4.67
C GLY A 144 -2.34 19.53 6.07
N VAL A 145 -3.25 18.65 6.46
CA VAL A 145 -3.11 17.88 7.70
C VAL A 145 -2.20 16.69 7.42
N LYS A 146 -1.21 16.46 8.31
CA LYS A 146 -0.38 15.25 8.31
C LYS A 146 -1.28 14.03 8.25
N SER A 147 -1.11 13.16 7.25
CA SER A 147 -2.09 12.12 6.97
C SER A 147 -1.71 10.82 7.69
N PRO A 148 -2.47 10.39 8.71
CA PRO A 148 -2.22 9.16 9.46
C PRO A 148 -2.74 7.93 8.71
N LEU A 149 -2.56 6.74 9.31
CA LEU A 149 -3.36 5.57 8.96
C LEU A 149 -4.85 5.87 8.89
N PRO A 150 -5.60 5.34 7.91
CA PRO A 150 -7.05 5.48 7.91
C PRO A 150 -7.62 4.86 9.20
N PRO A 151 -8.46 5.58 9.95
CA PRO A 151 -9.11 5.02 11.16
C PRO A 151 -9.86 3.72 10.87
N SER A 152 -10.48 3.63 9.68
CA SER A 152 -11.17 2.43 9.19
C SER A 152 -10.24 1.23 9.03
N VAL A 153 -9.01 1.41 8.53
CA VAL A 153 -8.01 0.34 8.47
C VAL A 153 -7.69 -0.16 9.88
N THR A 154 -7.52 0.76 10.82
CA THR A 154 -7.08 0.45 12.19
C THR A 154 -8.15 -0.32 12.98
N ASP A 155 -9.40 0.14 12.94
CA ASP A 155 -10.51 -0.49 13.66
C ASP A 155 -10.91 -1.84 13.08
N GLU A 156 -10.70 -2.05 11.78
CA GLU A 156 -11.08 -3.29 11.11
C GLU A 156 -10.08 -4.42 11.30
N LEU A 157 -8.79 -4.12 11.39
CA LEU A 157 -7.77 -5.14 11.60
C LEU A 157 -7.74 -5.65 13.03
N ARG A 158 -8.21 -4.86 14.00
CA ARG A 158 -8.47 -5.33 15.36
C ARG A 158 -9.50 -6.47 15.44
N ARG A 159 -10.33 -6.65 14.40
CA ARG A 159 -11.40 -7.66 14.38
C ARG A 159 -10.97 -9.03 13.83
N GLY A 160 -9.78 -9.16 13.23
CA GLY A 160 -9.30 -10.41 12.62
C GLY A 160 -7.96 -10.87 13.19
N SER A 161 -7.79 -12.17 13.46
CA SER A 161 -6.48 -12.73 13.77
C SER A 161 -5.60 -12.79 12.51
N GLY A 162 -4.29 -12.58 12.67
CA GLY A 162 -3.31 -12.71 11.57
C GLY A 162 -3.15 -11.48 10.68
N ARG A 163 -3.79 -10.34 10.97
CA ARG A 163 -3.67 -9.13 10.15
C ARG A 163 -2.99 -8.00 10.94
N VAL A 164 -1.94 -7.42 10.38
CA VAL A 164 -1.10 -6.39 11.02
C VAL A 164 -0.96 -5.21 10.08
N VAL A 165 -1.02 -4.00 10.64
CA VAL A 165 -0.73 -2.75 9.95
C VAL A 165 0.37 -1.99 10.68
N ILE A 166 1.33 -1.51 9.91
CA ILE A 166 2.40 -0.62 10.37
C ILE A 166 2.40 0.59 9.45
N ALA A 167 2.47 1.79 10.01
CA ALA A 167 2.64 3.01 9.22
C ALA A 167 3.67 3.94 9.83
N SER A 168 4.28 4.76 8.97
CA SER A 168 5.45 5.58 9.31
C SER A 168 5.13 6.83 10.13
N SER A 169 3.89 7.35 10.16
CA SER A 169 3.50 8.48 11.03
C SER A 169 2.14 8.31 11.70
N ARG A 170 2.02 8.94 12.87
CA ARG A 170 0.76 9.17 13.58
C ARG A 170 0.16 10.53 13.18
N LYS A 171 -1.08 10.79 13.60
CA LYS A 171 -1.80 12.04 13.32
C LYS A 171 -1.16 13.26 14.03
N ASP A 172 -0.45 12.99 15.12
CA ASP A 172 0.01 13.92 16.14
C ASP A 172 1.55 14.11 16.18
N GLU A 173 2.29 13.47 15.28
CA GLU A 173 3.76 13.61 15.12
C GLU A 173 4.14 14.30 13.82
#